data_AF-A0A916FD73-F1
#
_entry.id   AF-A0A916FD73-F1
#
_cell.length_a   1.000
_cell.length_b   1.000
_cell.length_c   1.000
_cell.angle_alpha   90.00
_cell.angle_beta   90.00
_cell.angle_gamma   90.00
#
_symmetry.space_group_name_H-M   'P 1'
#
loop_
_entity.id
_entity.type
_entity.pdbx_description
1 polymer ?
#
loop_
_entity_poly.entity_id
_entity_poly.type
_entity_poly.pdbx_seq_one_letter_code
_entity_poly.pdbx_strand_id
1 'polypeptide(L)'
;MKHTIILYLILNLVLAACTSSQPTPPEQSSSQKPPVSQESTPTSTSLATAVAPAAPDTPQATVVPSEPQPVAYLLPDPAVGLDQLDSYRLSLTIAFKGKRDGQPAEWDDVHTHVFSRPPAAQFTTLTTRDENGQPLQRLSGSVDDAHYFQAGADQPCQVRWGESVAGGERLNLASLLPPIARATDIGQETVNGVPARHYSITEESNGAQATGKLWIAELGGYVVRYDLSIQANEQFFGPGMEGTQTFQYEVNEVNALQAVPLPAGCPTVLTEIPTLPDALDIMRFPGSMSFATPSSLESAEAFYQTEMKALGWEMLARHAEKAQPLVLIFTRNKGEESALISLKTEAAGVWVAVQMNEPTAP
;
A
#
# COMPACT_ATOMS: atom_id res chain seq x y z
N MET A 1 -6.60 33.01 -26.57
CA MET A 1 -7.98 33.18 -26.08
C MET A 1 -8.07 32.51 -24.72
N LYS A 2 -8.44 33.27 -23.70
CA LYS A 2 -8.54 32.84 -22.29
C LYS A 2 -9.95 32.30 -22.06
N HIS A 3 -10.11 31.04 -21.66
CA HIS A 3 -11.37 30.53 -21.14
C HIS A 3 -11.17 30.01 -19.72
N THR A 4 -11.34 30.96 -18.80
CA THR A 4 -11.69 30.77 -17.40
C THR A 4 -13.12 30.26 -17.35
N ILE A 5 -13.38 29.04 -16.88
CA ILE A 5 -14.73 28.59 -16.57
C ILE A 5 -14.97 28.80 -15.07
N ILE A 6 -15.94 29.68 -14.85
CA ILE A 6 -16.57 30.09 -13.61
C ILE A 6 -17.55 28.99 -13.21
N LEU A 7 -17.43 28.46 -11.99
CA LEU A 7 -18.54 27.79 -11.32
C LEU A 7 -18.89 28.61 -10.07
N TYR A 8 -19.90 29.45 -10.21
CA TYR A 8 -20.60 30.11 -9.10
C TYR A 8 -21.80 29.24 -8.73
N LEU A 9 -21.88 28.81 -7.47
CA LEU A 9 -23.16 28.58 -6.81
C LEU A 9 -23.17 29.34 -5.48
N ILE A 10 -24.17 30.19 -5.35
CA ILE A 10 -24.42 31.15 -4.28
C ILE A 10 -25.10 30.42 -3.10
N LEU A 11 -24.65 30.63 -1.86
CA LEU A 11 -25.58 30.63 -0.72
C LEU A 11 -25.13 31.52 0.46
N ASN A 12 -25.90 32.60 0.59
CA ASN A 12 -26.20 33.50 1.71
C ASN A 12 -25.30 33.63 2.96
N LEU A 13 -24.99 34.92 3.16
CA LEU A 13 -24.45 35.63 4.31
C LEU A 13 -25.45 35.69 5.49
N VAL A 14 -25.03 35.32 6.71
CA VAL A 14 -25.54 35.91 7.96
C VAL A 14 -24.36 36.13 8.91
N LEU A 15 -24.12 37.41 9.24
CA LEU A 15 -23.28 37.87 10.34
C LEU A 15 -24.11 37.89 11.63
N ALA A 16 -23.58 37.36 12.74
CA ALA A 16 -23.59 38.01 14.06
C ALA A 16 -23.00 37.13 15.18
N ALA A 17 -22.29 37.83 16.08
CA ALA A 17 -22.05 37.55 17.50
C ALA A 17 -20.93 36.58 17.90
N CYS A 18 -19.87 37.19 18.42
CA CYS A 18 -18.93 36.64 19.40
C CYS A 18 -19.68 35.96 20.56
N THR A 19 -19.25 34.77 20.96
CA THR A 19 -19.38 34.34 22.35
C THR A 19 -18.21 33.43 22.70
N SER A 20 -17.31 33.97 23.52
CA SER A 20 -16.24 33.27 24.23
C SER A 20 -16.84 32.15 25.09
N SER A 21 -16.48 30.91 24.82
CA SER A 21 -16.71 29.79 25.75
C SER A 21 -15.36 29.14 26.07
N GLN A 22 -14.97 29.23 27.34
CA GLN A 22 -13.78 28.58 27.91
C GLN A 22 -13.84 27.05 27.71
N PRO A 23 -12.71 26.39 27.39
CA PRO A 23 -12.62 24.94 27.49
C PRO A 23 -12.52 24.54 28.96
N THR A 24 -13.49 23.78 29.43
CA THR A 24 -13.43 22.99 30.67
C THR A 24 -12.36 21.90 30.53
N PRO A 25 -11.48 21.69 31.52
CA PRO A 25 -10.51 20.59 31.51
C PRO A 25 -11.23 19.23 31.55
N PRO A 26 -10.79 18.21 30.80
CA PRO A 26 -11.32 16.87 30.95
C PRO A 26 -10.88 16.29 32.31
N GLU A 27 -11.89 15.82 33.03
CA GLU A 27 -11.82 15.07 34.27
C GLU A 27 -11.02 13.77 34.05
N GLN A 28 -9.97 13.61 34.86
CA GLN A 28 -9.13 12.40 34.90
C GLN A 28 -9.97 11.20 35.33
N SER A 29 -10.25 10.29 34.39
CA SER A 29 -10.80 8.98 34.73
C SER A 29 -9.67 8.04 35.14
N SER A 30 -9.83 7.53 36.36
CA SER A 30 -8.94 6.62 37.08
C SER A 30 -8.66 5.32 36.32
N SER A 31 -7.39 4.91 36.38
CA SER A 31 -6.86 3.60 36.02
C SER A 31 -7.68 2.44 36.60
N GLN A 32 -8.08 1.51 35.74
CA GLN A 32 -8.42 0.14 36.12
C GLN A 32 -7.35 -0.81 35.55
N LYS A 33 -6.67 -1.47 36.49
CA LYS A 33 -5.65 -2.49 36.30
C LYS A 33 -6.29 -3.81 35.82
N PRO A 34 -5.88 -4.40 34.68
CA PRO A 34 -6.25 -5.77 34.35
C PRO A 34 -5.36 -6.79 35.11
N PRO A 35 -5.91 -7.98 35.43
CA PRO A 35 -5.18 -9.03 36.13
C PRO A 35 -4.23 -9.80 35.19
N VAL A 36 -3.14 -10.26 35.81
CA VAL A 36 -2.13 -11.18 35.31
C VAL A 36 -2.76 -12.43 34.68
N SER A 37 -2.48 -12.69 33.40
CA SER A 37 -2.75 -13.98 32.75
C SER A 37 -1.49 -14.84 32.78
N GLN A 38 -1.68 -16.08 33.23
CA GLN A 38 -0.66 -17.10 33.42
C GLN A 38 -0.24 -17.73 32.09
N GLU A 39 1.07 -17.82 31.92
CA GLU A 39 1.78 -18.51 30.86
C GLU A 39 1.57 -20.02 30.99
N SER A 40 1.00 -20.63 29.95
CA SER A 40 0.85 -22.09 29.82
C SER A 40 1.73 -22.57 28.67
N THR A 41 2.84 -23.21 29.01
CA THR A 41 3.71 -23.98 28.10
C THR A 41 2.96 -25.14 27.43
N PRO A 42 3.05 -25.34 26.11
CA PRO A 42 2.68 -26.60 25.49
C PRO A 42 3.89 -27.56 25.40
N THR A 43 3.73 -28.72 26.00
CA THR A 43 4.56 -29.92 25.86
C THR A 43 4.50 -30.45 24.42
N SER A 44 5.64 -30.45 23.72
CA SER A 44 5.80 -31.17 22.45
C SER A 44 5.82 -32.68 22.69
N THR A 45 4.77 -33.37 22.25
CA THR A 45 4.72 -34.84 22.17
C THR A 45 5.02 -35.25 20.73
N SER A 46 6.20 -35.83 20.52
CA SER A 46 6.62 -36.50 19.29
C SER A 46 5.86 -37.82 19.14
N LEU A 47 5.18 -38.01 18.00
CA LEU A 47 4.51 -39.26 17.65
C LEU A 47 5.08 -39.85 16.35
N ALA A 48 5.28 -41.16 16.45
CA ALA A 48 5.96 -42.04 15.53
C ALA A 48 5.26 -42.20 14.17
N THR A 49 6.09 -42.38 13.14
CA THR A 49 5.71 -42.76 11.78
C THR A 49 5.17 -44.20 11.77
N ALA A 50 3.86 -44.34 11.54
CA ALA A 50 3.22 -45.61 11.21
C ALA A 50 3.12 -45.75 9.68
N VAL A 51 3.66 -46.84 9.15
CA VAL A 51 3.61 -47.23 7.74
C VAL A 51 2.19 -47.69 7.40
N ALA A 52 1.53 -46.99 6.47
CA ALA A 52 0.17 -47.30 6.03
C ALA A 52 0.15 -48.42 4.95
N PRO A 53 -0.84 -49.33 4.97
CA PRO A 53 -0.99 -50.41 3.98
C PRO A 53 -1.51 -49.91 2.62
N ALA A 54 -1.08 -50.58 1.54
CA ALA A 54 -1.53 -50.35 0.17
C ALA A 54 -3.06 -50.54 0.03
N ALA A 55 -3.74 -49.52 -0.50
CA ALA A 55 -5.16 -49.55 -0.79
C ALA A 55 -5.46 -50.27 -2.13
N PRO A 56 -6.60 -50.98 -2.24
CA PRO A 56 -7.01 -51.68 -3.45
C PRO A 56 -7.51 -50.73 -4.56
N ASP A 57 -7.15 -51.07 -5.81
CA ASP A 57 -7.59 -50.42 -7.05
C ASP A 57 -9.12 -50.32 -7.11
N THR A 58 -9.64 -49.10 -6.91
CA THR A 58 -11.06 -48.80 -7.06
C THR A 58 -11.29 -48.29 -8.51
N PRO A 59 -12.28 -48.82 -9.24
CA PRO A 59 -12.56 -48.42 -10.62
C PRO A 59 -12.82 -46.92 -10.74
N GLN A 60 -12.05 -46.23 -11.58
CA GLN A 60 -12.29 -44.83 -11.93
C GLN A 60 -13.67 -44.69 -12.59
N ALA A 61 -14.61 -44.07 -11.90
CA ALA A 61 -15.90 -43.72 -12.45
C ALA A 61 -15.71 -42.67 -13.56
N THR A 62 -16.23 -42.96 -14.75
CA THR A 62 -16.31 -42.01 -15.86
C THR A 62 -17.15 -40.81 -15.43
N VAL A 63 -16.50 -39.67 -15.21
CA VAL A 63 -17.16 -38.42 -14.84
C VAL A 63 -17.88 -37.91 -16.10
N VAL A 64 -19.22 -37.96 -16.09
CA VAL A 64 -20.04 -37.34 -17.13
C VAL A 64 -19.92 -35.82 -16.95
N PRO A 65 -19.54 -35.05 -17.99
CA PRO A 65 -19.46 -33.59 -17.89
C PRO A 65 -20.85 -33.02 -17.56
N SER A 66 -20.98 -32.41 -16.37
CA SER A 66 -22.19 -31.70 -15.98
C SER A 66 -22.38 -30.46 -16.86
N GLU A 67 -23.62 -30.23 -17.31
CA GLU A 67 -23.98 -29.06 -18.10
C GLU A 67 -23.80 -27.77 -17.28
N PRO A 68 -23.17 -26.70 -17.82
CA PRO A 68 -22.90 -25.45 -17.10
C PRO A 68 -24.18 -24.81 -16.57
N GLN A 69 -24.28 -24.63 -15.25
CA GLN A 69 -25.40 -23.92 -14.63
C GLN A 69 -25.00 -22.45 -14.36
N PRO A 70 -25.88 -21.47 -14.63
CA PRO A 70 -25.62 -20.08 -14.27
C PRO A 70 -25.52 -19.91 -12.75
N VAL A 71 -24.47 -19.22 -12.29
CA VAL A 71 -24.32 -18.86 -10.87
C VAL A 71 -24.91 -17.46 -10.66
N ALA A 72 -25.80 -17.31 -9.67
CA ALA A 72 -26.36 -16.00 -9.31
C ALA A 72 -25.44 -15.28 -8.31
N TYR A 73 -25.09 -14.02 -8.60
CA TYR A 73 -24.24 -13.12 -7.82
C TYR A 73 -22.82 -13.64 -7.59
N LEU A 74 -22.06 -13.78 -8.67
CA LEU A 74 -20.71 -14.35 -8.61
C LEU A 74 -19.68 -13.41 -7.96
N LEU A 75 -19.71 -12.11 -8.28
CA LEU A 75 -18.68 -11.16 -7.84
C LEU A 75 -19.28 -9.79 -7.47
N PRO A 76 -19.95 -9.69 -6.30
CA PRO A 76 -20.52 -8.42 -5.83
C PRO A 76 -19.46 -7.40 -5.40
N ASP A 77 -18.31 -7.88 -4.90
CA ASP A 77 -17.16 -7.06 -4.52
C ASP A 77 -15.86 -7.71 -5.05
N PRO A 78 -15.27 -7.19 -6.14
CA PRO A 78 -14.06 -7.75 -6.73
C PRO A 78 -12.81 -7.64 -5.83
N ALA A 79 -12.85 -6.84 -4.75
CA ALA A 79 -11.72 -6.68 -3.84
C ALA A 79 -11.57 -7.80 -2.80
N VAL A 80 -12.59 -8.65 -2.65
CA VAL A 80 -12.60 -9.71 -1.63
C VAL A 80 -11.42 -10.68 -1.82
N GLY A 81 -10.77 -11.05 -0.71
CA GLY A 81 -9.75 -12.10 -0.66
C GLY A 81 -8.32 -11.63 -0.87
N LEU A 82 -8.08 -10.45 -1.48
CA LEU A 82 -6.72 -9.90 -1.63
C LEU A 82 -6.08 -9.58 -0.27
N ASP A 83 -6.89 -9.24 0.73
CA ASP A 83 -6.49 -8.98 2.11
C ASP A 83 -6.00 -10.21 2.87
N GLN A 84 -6.06 -11.40 2.28
CA GLN A 84 -5.52 -12.65 2.82
C GLN A 84 -4.12 -12.98 2.29
N LEU A 85 -3.65 -12.27 1.26
CA LEU A 85 -2.34 -12.51 0.65
C LEU A 85 -1.23 -11.85 1.49
N ASP A 86 -0.04 -12.43 1.44
CA ASP A 86 1.17 -11.86 2.06
C ASP A 86 1.85 -10.88 1.12
N SER A 87 1.84 -11.17 -0.18
CA SER A 87 2.39 -10.29 -1.21
C SER A 87 1.80 -10.57 -2.58
N TYR A 88 1.79 -9.57 -3.47
CA TYR A 88 1.39 -9.73 -4.87
C TYR A 88 1.77 -8.49 -5.72
N ARG A 89 1.78 -8.67 -7.04
CA ARG A 89 1.68 -7.59 -8.01
C ARG A 89 0.33 -7.62 -8.70
N LEU A 90 -0.20 -6.46 -9.02
CA LEU A 90 -1.48 -6.28 -9.66
C LEU A 90 -1.32 -5.28 -10.80
N SER A 91 -1.87 -5.57 -11.97
CA SER A 91 -1.98 -4.61 -13.07
C SER A 91 -3.44 -4.46 -13.47
N LEU A 92 -3.87 -3.22 -13.73
CA LEU A 92 -5.20 -2.88 -14.22
C LEU A 92 -5.07 -1.87 -15.35
N THR A 93 -5.57 -2.21 -16.54
CA THR A 93 -5.76 -1.26 -17.64
C THR A 93 -7.25 -0.99 -17.81
N ILE A 94 -7.65 0.28 -17.77
CA ILE A 94 -8.99 0.73 -18.12
C ILE A 94 -8.86 1.57 -19.38
N ALA A 95 -9.54 1.20 -20.45
CA ALA A 95 -9.51 1.95 -21.70
C ALA A 95 -10.92 2.22 -22.22
N PHE A 96 -11.08 3.34 -22.91
CA PHE A 96 -12.33 3.72 -23.56
C PHE A 96 -12.07 4.09 -25.02
N LYS A 97 -13.00 3.69 -25.88
CA LYS A 97 -13.03 4.07 -27.28
C LYS A 97 -14.46 4.33 -27.74
N GLY A 98 -14.72 5.53 -28.24
CA GLY A 98 -16.08 5.92 -28.60
C GLY A 98 -16.20 7.38 -28.99
N LYS A 99 -17.26 8.03 -28.51
CA LYS A 99 -17.51 9.45 -28.70
C LYS A 99 -17.80 10.16 -27.37
N ARG A 100 -17.45 11.44 -27.32
CA ARG A 100 -17.84 12.43 -26.31
C ARG A 100 -18.43 13.64 -27.04
N ASP A 101 -19.68 13.97 -26.75
CA ASP A 101 -20.42 15.06 -27.40
C ASP A 101 -20.41 14.96 -28.94
N GLY A 102 -20.54 13.72 -29.44
CA GLY A 102 -20.51 13.39 -30.86
C GLY A 102 -19.12 13.41 -31.52
N GLN A 103 -18.06 13.81 -30.81
CA GLN A 103 -16.69 13.77 -31.30
C GLN A 103 -15.98 12.48 -30.89
N PRO A 104 -15.09 11.90 -31.73
CA PRO A 104 -14.29 10.75 -31.34
C PRO A 104 -13.51 10.98 -30.05
N ALA A 105 -13.52 10.00 -29.14
CA ALA A 105 -12.79 10.03 -27.89
C ALA A 105 -12.14 8.65 -27.63
N GLU A 106 -10.87 8.66 -27.24
CA GLU A 106 -10.10 7.46 -26.89
C GLU A 106 -9.12 7.81 -25.77
N TRP A 107 -9.06 6.97 -24.73
CA TRP A 107 -8.13 7.12 -23.62
C TRP A 107 -7.85 5.78 -22.96
N ASP A 108 -6.73 5.71 -22.25
CA ASP A 108 -6.29 4.56 -21.48
C ASP A 108 -5.63 5.01 -20.18
N ASP A 109 -5.98 4.33 -19.08
CA ASP A 109 -5.37 4.45 -17.76
C ASP A 109 -4.76 3.10 -17.39
N VAL A 110 -3.46 3.10 -17.10
CA VAL A 110 -2.71 1.91 -16.70
C VAL A 110 -2.28 2.06 -15.24
N HIS A 111 -2.79 1.18 -14.40
CA HIS A 111 -2.43 1.08 -13.00
C HIS A 111 -1.56 -0.16 -12.76
N THR A 112 -0.50 0.00 -12.00
CA THR A 112 0.25 -1.11 -11.42
C THR A 112 0.31 -0.94 -9.92
N HIS A 113 0.11 -2.01 -9.18
CA HIS A 113 0.20 -2.05 -7.74
C HIS A 113 1.10 -3.20 -7.29
N VAL A 114 1.87 -2.96 -6.24
CA VAL A 114 2.65 -3.98 -5.55
C VAL A 114 2.34 -3.89 -4.07
N PHE A 115 2.21 -5.03 -3.42
CA PHE A 115 1.90 -5.16 -2.00
C PHE A 115 2.77 -6.24 -1.34
N SER A 116 3.17 -6.01 -0.09
CA SER A 116 3.82 -6.98 0.79
C SER A 116 3.53 -6.65 2.27
N ARG A 117 3.35 -7.69 3.10
CA ARG A 117 3.16 -7.56 4.55
C ARG A 117 4.46 -7.37 5.33
N PRO A 118 5.50 -8.23 5.20
CA PRO A 118 6.80 -7.96 5.82
C PRO A 118 7.91 -7.70 4.79
N PRO A 119 8.62 -6.54 4.84
CA PRO A 119 8.16 -5.32 5.51
C PRO A 119 6.85 -4.82 4.89
N ALA A 120 6.09 -4.02 5.64
CA ALA A 120 4.79 -3.55 5.19
C ALA A 120 5.00 -2.52 4.08
N ALA A 121 4.78 -2.91 2.83
CA ALA A 121 5.09 -2.06 1.69
C ALA A 121 3.99 -2.16 0.64
N GLN A 122 3.62 -1.02 0.07
CA GLN A 122 2.72 -0.97 -1.06
C GLN A 122 3.01 0.24 -1.94
N PHE A 123 2.89 0.07 -3.25
CA PHE A 123 3.01 1.19 -4.19
C PHE A 123 2.00 1.03 -5.30
N THR A 124 1.39 2.14 -5.71
CA THR A 124 0.53 2.24 -6.88
C THR A 124 1.16 3.26 -7.84
N THR A 125 1.35 2.85 -9.08
CA THR A 125 1.69 3.73 -10.19
C THR A 125 0.49 3.83 -11.12
N LEU A 126 0.10 5.06 -11.46
CA LEU A 126 -0.89 5.35 -12.50
C LEU A 126 -0.17 6.02 -13.67
N THR A 127 -0.32 5.45 -14.86
CA THR A 127 0.08 6.07 -16.13
C THR A 127 -1.20 6.41 -16.91
N THR A 128 -1.37 7.68 -17.24
CA THR A 128 -2.50 8.22 -18.01
C THR A 128 -1.96 9.20 -19.05
N ARG A 129 -2.83 9.93 -19.75
CA ARG A 129 -2.46 11.02 -20.67
C ARG A 129 -3.02 12.35 -20.18
N ASP A 130 -2.25 13.42 -20.36
CA ASP A 130 -2.70 14.79 -20.10
C ASP A 130 -3.63 15.32 -21.23
N GLU A 131 -4.07 16.57 -21.11
CA GLU A 131 -4.92 17.24 -22.11
C GLU A 131 -4.28 17.34 -23.50
N ASN A 132 -2.94 17.22 -23.59
CA ASN A 132 -2.16 17.25 -24.83
C ASN A 132 -1.80 15.85 -25.34
N GLY A 133 -2.29 14.79 -24.68
CA GLY A 133 -1.99 13.40 -25.01
C GLY A 133 -0.61 12.93 -24.55
N GLN A 134 0.11 13.72 -23.76
CA GLN A 134 1.43 13.35 -23.21
C GLN A 134 1.26 12.37 -22.05
N PRO A 135 2.13 11.34 -21.92
CA PRO A 135 2.10 10.44 -20.79
C PRO A 135 2.30 11.20 -19.47
N LEU A 136 1.38 10.99 -18.53
CA LEU A 136 1.47 11.46 -17.16
C LEU A 136 1.54 10.24 -16.24
N GLN A 137 2.65 10.13 -15.50
CA GLN A 137 2.84 9.08 -14.51
C GLN A 137 2.76 9.65 -13.10
N ARG A 138 1.98 9.02 -12.23
CA ARG A 138 1.89 9.36 -10.81
C ARG A 138 2.22 8.12 -9.98
N LEU A 139 2.96 8.32 -8.90
CA LEU A 139 3.29 7.28 -7.94
C LEU A 139 2.74 7.69 -6.57
N SER A 140 2.16 6.74 -5.86
CA SER A 140 1.90 6.85 -4.43
C SER A 140 2.16 5.51 -3.74
N GLY A 141 2.52 5.54 -2.46
CA GLY A 141 2.75 4.30 -1.73
C GLY A 141 3.23 4.53 -0.32
N SER A 142 3.56 3.43 0.37
CA SER A 142 4.14 3.46 1.68
C SER A 142 5.11 2.30 1.91
N VAL A 143 6.10 2.52 2.77
CA VAL A 143 6.89 1.46 3.42
C VAL A 143 6.87 1.77 4.91
N ASP A 144 6.28 0.87 5.69
CA ASP A 144 5.93 1.09 7.09
C ASP A 144 5.16 2.43 7.25
N ASP A 145 5.69 3.38 8.04
CA ASP A 145 5.12 4.72 8.26
C ASP A 145 5.64 5.80 7.29
N ALA A 146 6.49 5.42 6.32
CA ALA A 146 6.97 6.33 5.28
C ALA A 146 5.99 6.34 4.11
N HIS A 147 5.43 7.50 3.78
CA HIS A 147 4.52 7.74 2.68
C HIS A 147 5.22 8.42 1.52
N TYR A 148 5.14 7.82 0.33
CA TYR A 148 5.80 8.27 -0.89
C TYR A 148 4.79 8.84 -1.88
N PHE A 149 5.19 9.91 -2.58
CA PHE A 149 4.40 10.50 -3.65
C PHE A 149 5.29 11.09 -4.75
N GLN A 150 4.92 10.86 -6.01
CA GLN A 150 5.56 11.47 -7.18
C GLN A 150 4.46 11.94 -8.14
N ALA A 151 4.45 13.23 -8.49
CA ALA A 151 3.42 13.82 -9.33
C ALA A 151 3.62 13.59 -10.84
N GLY A 152 4.81 13.17 -11.24
CA GLY A 152 5.27 13.03 -12.62
C GLY A 152 6.55 12.18 -12.65
N ALA A 153 6.80 11.42 -13.72
CA ALA A 153 8.04 10.64 -13.85
C ALA A 153 9.32 11.50 -13.69
N ASP A 154 9.28 12.75 -14.17
CA ASP A 154 10.38 13.72 -14.09
C ASP A 154 10.36 14.58 -12.81
N GLN A 155 9.38 14.37 -11.92
CA GLN A 155 9.27 15.11 -10.66
C GLN A 155 10.00 14.38 -9.54
N PRO A 156 10.58 15.09 -8.56
CA PRO A 156 11.21 14.43 -7.42
C PRO A 156 10.18 13.62 -6.63
N CYS A 157 10.55 12.40 -6.25
CA CYS A 157 9.76 11.61 -5.32
C CYS A 157 9.88 12.21 -3.92
N GLN A 158 8.73 12.54 -3.34
CA GLN A 158 8.62 13.12 -2.01
C GLN A 158 8.29 12.02 -1.01
N VAL A 159 8.83 12.12 0.19
CA VAL A 159 8.52 11.22 1.29
C VAL A 159 8.12 12.00 2.54
N ARG A 160 7.16 11.45 3.28
CA ARG A 160 6.70 11.97 4.57
C ARG A 160 6.61 10.84 5.57
N TRP A 161 6.93 11.11 6.83
CA TRP A 161 6.84 10.12 7.92
C TRP A 161 5.64 10.39 8.82
N GLY A 162 5.02 9.32 9.32
CA GLY A 162 3.98 9.39 10.35
C GLY A 162 2.57 9.35 9.77
N GLU A 163 1.63 10.04 10.41
CA GLU A 163 0.21 9.94 10.07
C GLU A 163 -0.04 10.33 8.60
N SER A 164 -0.65 9.40 7.87
CA SER A 164 -1.10 9.64 6.49
C SER A 164 -1.96 10.90 6.45
N VAL A 165 -1.66 11.81 5.54
CA VAL A 165 -2.55 12.94 5.28
C VAL A 165 -3.93 12.42 4.89
N ALA A 166 -4.97 12.96 5.53
CA ALA A 166 -6.35 12.72 5.14
C ALA A 166 -6.51 12.99 3.63
N GLY A 167 -7.05 11.99 2.91
CA GLY A 167 -7.15 12.02 1.44
C GLY A 167 -6.19 11.07 0.70
N GLY A 168 -5.27 10.42 1.42
CA GLY A 168 -4.44 9.33 0.90
C GLY A 168 -5.04 7.94 1.13
N GLU A 169 -6.36 7.77 0.99
CA GLU A 169 -6.96 6.43 1.10
C GLU A 169 -6.25 5.47 0.14
N ARG A 170 -5.93 4.28 0.66
CA ARG A 170 -5.27 3.22 -0.10
C ARG A 170 -6.17 2.86 -1.27
N LEU A 171 -5.75 3.20 -2.48
CA LEU A 171 -6.48 2.84 -3.69
C LEU A 171 -6.43 1.32 -3.86
N ASN A 172 -7.55 0.65 -3.61
CA ASN A 172 -7.74 -0.73 -3.95
C ASN A 172 -8.11 -0.84 -5.44
N LEU A 173 -7.19 -1.30 -6.28
CA LEU A 173 -7.43 -1.35 -7.72
C LEU A 173 -8.56 -2.33 -8.09
N ALA A 174 -8.77 -3.39 -7.31
CA ALA A 174 -9.86 -4.32 -7.59
C ALA A 174 -11.24 -3.68 -7.38
N SER A 175 -11.37 -2.68 -6.48
CA SER A 175 -12.64 -1.98 -6.30
C SER A 175 -13.01 -1.06 -7.48
N LEU A 176 -12.12 -0.89 -8.47
CA LEU A 176 -12.41 -0.19 -9.72
C LEU A 176 -13.05 -1.11 -10.77
N LEU A 177 -13.07 -2.42 -10.53
CA LEU A 177 -13.67 -3.39 -11.45
C LEU A 177 -15.21 -3.37 -11.34
N PRO A 178 -15.94 -3.48 -12.47
CA PRO A 178 -17.38 -3.64 -12.42
C PRO A 178 -17.77 -4.95 -11.70
N PRO A 179 -18.79 -4.93 -10.82
CA PRO A 179 -19.31 -6.16 -10.23
C PRO A 179 -19.98 -7.03 -11.29
N ILE A 180 -19.94 -8.35 -11.12
CA ILE A 180 -20.53 -9.33 -12.06
C ILE A 180 -21.64 -10.10 -11.36
N ALA A 181 -22.87 -9.92 -11.85
CA ALA A 181 -24.05 -10.57 -11.29
C ALA A 181 -24.23 -12.00 -11.81
N ARG A 182 -23.91 -12.25 -13.09
CA ARG A 182 -24.10 -13.54 -13.77
C ARG A 182 -22.89 -13.87 -14.62
N ALA A 183 -22.42 -15.09 -14.48
CA ALA A 183 -21.45 -15.67 -15.39
C ALA A 183 -21.69 -17.18 -15.51
N THR A 184 -21.18 -17.76 -16.59
CA THR A 184 -21.23 -19.20 -16.82
C THR A 184 -19.88 -19.80 -16.45
N ASP A 185 -19.88 -20.77 -15.54
CA ASP A 185 -18.68 -21.54 -15.21
C ASP A 185 -18.27 -22.39 -16.42
N ILE A 186 -17.04 -22.21 -16.88
CA ILE A 186 -16.48 -22.93 -18.03
C ILE A 186 -15.35 -23.87 -17.63
N GLY A 187 -15.14 -24.07 -16.32
CA GLY A 187 -14.24 -25.07 -15.76
C GLY A 187 -13.13 -24.48 -14.89
N GLN A 188 -12.08 -25.28 -14.73
CA GLN A 188 -10.89 -24.92 -13.95
C GLN A 188 -9.73 -24.59 -14.89
N GLU A 189 -8.95 -23.60 -14.52
CA GLU A 189 -7.74 -23.17 -15.22
C GLU A 189 -6.69 -22.69 -14.22
N THR A 190 -5.41 -22.89 -14.52
CA THR A 190 -4.32 -22.29 -13.73
C THR A 190 -3.84 -21.03 -14.42
N VAL A 191 -3.93 -19.89 -13.75
CA VAL A 191 -3.49 -18.58 -14.25
C VAL A 191 -2.39 -18.08 -13.32
N ASN A 192 -1.21 -17.75 -13.87
CA ASN A 192 -0.06 -17.26 -13.10
C ASN A 192 0.36 -18.15 -11.92
N GLY A 193 0.20 -19.47 -12.08
CA GLY A 193 0.50 -20.46 -11.04
C GLY A 193 -0.60 -20.59 -9.97
N VAL A 194 -1.71 -19.88 -10.09
CA VAL A 194 -2.86 -19.94 -9.18
C VAL A 194 -3.97 -20.81 -9.79
N PRO A 195 -4.39 -21.92 -9.14
CA PRO A 195 -5.59 -22.65 -9.52
C PRO A 195 -6.85 -21.77 -9.37
N ALA A 196 -7.65 -21.67 -10.43
CA ALA A 196 -8.81 -20.80 -10.48
C ALA A 196 -10.02 -21.44 -11.17
N ARG A 197 -11.22 -21.02 -10.77
CA ARG A 197 -12.47 -21.23 -11.52
C ARG A 197 -12.56 -20.18 -12.61
N HIS A 198 -12.78 -20.61 -13.85
CA HIS A 198 -12.89 -19.77 -15.03
C HIS A 198 -14.36 -19.60 -15.41
N TYR A 199 -14.77 -18.37 -15.61
CA TYR A 199 -16.13 -17.99 -15.98
C TYR A 199 -16.14 -17.16 -17.27
N SER A 200 -17.15 -17.38 -18.11
CA SER A 200 -17.47 -16.51 -19.24
C SER A 200 -18.63 -15.57 -18.89
N ILE A 201 -18.50 -14.30 -19.27
CA ILE A 201 -19.48 -13.26 -19.00
C ILE A 201 -20.16 -12.87 -20.31
N THR A 202 -21.49 -12.86 -20.31
CA THR A 202 -22.30 -12.27 -21.38
C THR A 202 -23.57 -11.74 -20.73
N GLU A 203 -23.66 -10.42 -20.61
CA GLU A 203 -24.78 -9.74 -19.98
C GLU A 203 -25.28 -8.60 -20.85
N GLU A 204 -26.58 -8.34 -20.79
CA GLU A 204 -27.21 -7.17 -21.40
C GLU A 204 -28.12 -6.53 -20.37
N SER A 205 -28.00 -5.23 -20.18
CA SER A 205 -28.81 -4.46 -19.23
C SER A 205 -28.89 -3.00 -19.64
N ASN A 206 -30.09 -2.45 -19.71
CA ASN A 206 -30.34 -1.01 -19.93
C ASN A 206 -29.56 -0.40 -21.11
N GLY A 207 -29.46 -1.12 -22.24
CA GLY A 207 -28.75 -0.64 -23.43
C GLY A 207 -27.22 -0.75 -23.35
N ALA A 208 -26.69 -1.42 -22.32
CA ALA A 208 -25.29 -1.84 -22.24
C ALA A 208 -25.17 -3.34 -22.49
N GLN A 209 -24.14 -3.73 -23.25
CA GLN A 209 -23.75 -5.11 -23.50
C GLN A 209 -22.36 -5.34 -22.91
N ALA A 210 -22.25 -6.29 -21.98
CA ALA A 210 -21.00 -6.67 -21.34
C ALA A 210 -20.59 -8.08 -21.78
N THR A 211 -19.34 -8.24 -22.19
CA THR A 211 -18.75 -9.53 -22.57
C THR A 211 -17.37 -9.65 -21.96
N GLY A 212 -16.99 -10.84 -21.49
CA GLY A 212 -15.72 -10.99 -20.80
C GLY A 212 -15.43 -12.37 -20.25
N LYS A 213 -14.34 -12.44 -19.49
CA LYS A 213 -13.86 -13.61 -18.77
C LYS A 213 -13.37 -13.21 -17.39
N LEU A 214 -13.54 -14.13 -16.44
CA LEU A 214 -13.21 -13.93 -15.04
C LEU A 214 -12.58 -15.21 -14.49
N TRP A 215 -11.49 -15.06 -13.75
CA TRP A 215 -10.83 -16.15 -13.05
C TRP A 215 -10.78 -15.83 -11.55
N ILE A 216 -11.43 -16.67 -10.75
CA ILE A 216 -11.46 -16.56 -9.28
C ILE A 216 -10.61 -17.68 -8.69
N ALA A 217 -9.65 -17.34 -7.83
CA ALA A 217 -8.80 -18.31 -7.17
C ALA A 217 -9.64 -19.32 -6.37
N GLU A 218 -9.34 -20.61 -6.50
CA GLU A 218 -10.06 -21.64 -5.72
C GLU A 218 -9.81 -21.51 -4.22
N LEU A 219 -8.62 -21.06 -3.84
CA LEU A 219 -8.24 -20.74 -2.48
C LEU A 219 -8.24 -19.22 -2.28
N GLY A 220 -8.93 -18.75 -1.23
CA GLY A 220 -9.01 -17.33 -0.86
C GLY A 220 -10.06 -16.53 -1.64
N GLY A 221 -10.51 -17.02 -2.81
CA GLY A 221 -11.65 -16.44 -3.54
C GLY A 221 -11.39 -15.07 -4.17
N TYR A 222 -10.13 -14.65 -4.32
CA TYR A 222 -9.78 -13.39 -4.96
C TYR A 222 -9.76 -13.52 -6.49
N VAL A 223 -9.96 -12.38 -7.16
CA VAL A 223 -9.86 -12.30 -8.63
C VAL A 223 -8.40 -12.43 -9.03
N VAL A 224 -8.07 -13.46 -9.82
CA VAL A 224 -6.72 -13.66 -10.38
C VAL A 224 -6.57 -12.90 -11.70
N ARG A 225 -7.61 -12.93 -12.53
CA ARG A 225 -7.65 -12.25 -13.83
C ARG A 225 -9.08 -11.84 -14.17
N TYR A 226 -9.22 -10.71 -14.86
CA TYR A 226 -10.50 -10.15 -15.26
C TYR A 226 -10.34 -9.41 -16.59
N ASP A 227 -11.02 -9.89 -17.62
CA ASP A 227 -11.07 -9.28 -18.95
C ASP A 227 -12.53 -8.93 -19.26
N LEU A 228 -12.89 -7.66 -19.31
CA LEU A 228 -14.26 -7.23 -19.60
C LEU A 228 -14.29 -6.14 -20.68
N SER A 229 -15.29 -6.22 -21.55
CA SER A 229 -15.65 -5.19 -22.52
C SER A 229 -17.12 -4.84 -22.37
N ILE A 230 -17.41 -3.57 -22.11
CA ILE A 230 -18.76 -3.01 -21.99
C ILE A 230 -18.98 -2.05 -23.16
N GLN A 231 -19.90 -2.39 -24.05
CA GLN A 231 -20.41 -1.49 -25.08
C GLN A 231 -21.70 -0.83 -24.57
N ALA A 232 -21.76 0.49 -24.51
CA ALA A 232 -22.95 1.20 -24.05
C ALA A 232 -23.07 2.62 -24.63
N ASN A 233 -24.16 3.30 -24.28
CA ASN A 233 -24.50 4.67 -24.71
C ASN A 233 -24.54 5.64 -23.51
N GLU A 234 -25.08 6.85 -23.74
CA GLU A 234 -25.12 7.92 -22.75
C GLU A 234 -25.97 7.61 -21.50
N GLN A 235 -26.90 6.65 -21.59
CA GLN A 235 -27.66 6.20 -20.43
C GLN A 235 -26.75 5.50 -19.40
N PHE A 236 -25.68 4.84 -19.87
CA PHE A 236 -24.74 4.11 -19.02
C PHE A 236 -23.50 4.94 -18.68
N PHE A 237 -22.86 5.57 -19.67
CA PHE A 237 -21.61 6.33 -19.47
C PHE A 237 -21.83 7.80 -19.06
N GLY A 238 -23.08 8.27 -19.08
CA GLY A 238 -23.44 9.66 -18.83
C GLY A 238 -23.62 10.48 -20.13
N PRO A 239 -24.20 11.69 -20.01
CA PRO A 239 -24.58 12.52 -21.17
C PRO A 239 -23.45 12.70 -22.18
N GLY A 240 -23.76 12.49 -23.47
CA GLY A 240 -22.82 12.70 -24.57
C GLY A 240 -21.75 11.62 -24.74
N MET A 241 -21.70 10.58 -23.90
CA MET A 241 -20.72 9.49 -23.98
C MET A 241 -21.32 8.21 -24.56
N GLU A 242 -20.76 7.69 -25.66
CA GLU A 242 -21.13 6.38 -26.22
C GLU A 242 -19.87 5.65 -26.70
N GLY A 243 -19.78 4.33 -26.51
CA GLY A 243 -18.57 3.60 -26.90
C GLY A 243 -18.37 2.27 -26.20
N THR A 244 -17.13 1.80 -26.24
CA THR A 244 -16.66 0.60 -25.55
C THR A 244 -15.72 0.99 -24.43
N GLN A 245 -15.98 0.52 -23.21
CA GLN A 245 -15.02 0.55 -22.10
C GLN A 245 -14.48 -0.86 -21.87
N THR A 246 -13.17 -0.99 -21.68
CA THR A 246 -12.50 -2.26 -21.45
C THR A 246 -11.72 -2.24 -20.14
N PHE A 247 -11.69 -3.39 -19.47
CA PHE A 247 -10.97 -3.64 -18.23
C PHE A 247 -10.09 -4.87 -18.44
N GLN A 248 -8.79 -4.72 -18.19
CA GLN A 248 -7.84 -5.82 -18.18
C GLN A 248 -7.13 -5.81 -16.83
N TYR A 249 -7.39 -6.80 -16.01
CA TYR A 249 -6.85 -6.89 -14.66
C TYR A 249 -6.20 -8.25 -14.43
N GLU A 250 -5.08 -8.24 -13.73
CA GLU A 250 -4.30 -9.43 -13.45
C GLU A 250 -3.54 -9.31 -12.14
N VAL A 251 -3.53 -10.41 -11.37
CA VAL A 251 -2.71 -10.60 -10.17
C VAL A 251 -1.59 -11.59 -10.50
N ASN A 252 -0.38 -11.23 -10.10
CA ASN A 252 0.87 -11.94 -10.35
C ASN A 252 1.68 -12.07 -9.06
N GLU A 253 2.65 -13.01 -9.05
CA GLU A 253 3.62 -13.18 -7.96
C GLU A 253 2.98 -13.35 -6.57
N VAL A 254 1.84 -14.02 -6.49
CA VAL A 254 1.10 -14.24 -5.24
C VAL A 254 1.99 -14.98 -4.22
N ASN A 255 2.17 -14.35 -3.06
CA ASN A 255 2.99 -14.82 -1.95
C ASN A 255 4.44 -15.20 -2.35
N ALA A 256 4.94 -14.62 -3.44
CA ALA A 256 6.27 -14.91 -4.00
C ALA A 256 7.24 -13.73 -3.88
N LEU A 257 6.74 -12.51 -3.58
CA LEU A 257 7.61 -11.36 -3.36
C LEU A 257 8.28 -11.46 -1.99
N GLN A 258 9.62 -11.41 -1.97
CA GLN A 258 10.41 -11.40 -0.73
C GLN A 258 10.52 -10.00 -0.12
N ALA A 259 10.59 -8.98 -0.96
CA ALA A 259 10.62 -7.57 -0.56
C ALA A 259 10.11 -6.70 -1.72
N VAL A 260 9.48 -5.58 -1.38
CA VAL A 260 9.07 -4.57 -2.36
C VAL A 260 10.18 -3.52 -2.44
N PRO A 261 10.90 -3.42 -3.58
CA PRO A 261 11.91 -2.38 -3.71
C PRO A 261 11.25 -1.01 -3.74
N LEU A 262 11.94 0.00 -3.20
CA LEU A 262 11.53 1.38 -3.40
C LEU A 262 11.52 1.71 -4.91
N PRO A 263 10.51 2.44 -5.40
CA PRO A 263 10.49 2.92 -6.77
C PRO A 263 11.74 3.77 -7.09
N ALA A 264 12.17 3.71 -8.35
CA ALA A 264 13.34 4.46 -8.80
C ALA A 264 13.19 5.96 -8.51
N GLY A 265 14.24 6.58 -7.96
CA GLY A 265 14.24 8.00 -7.60
C GLY A 265 13.55 8.34 -6.27
N CYS A 266 12.93 7.37 -5.58
CA CYS A 266 12.43 7.58 -4.23
C CYS A 266 13.55 7.45 -3.19
N PRO A 267 13.72 8.44 -2.31
CA PRO A 267 14.76 8.39 -1.29
C PRO A 267 14.43 7.34 -0.22
N THR A 268 15.45 6.70 0.34
CA THR A 268 15.30 5.87 1.53
C THR A 268 15.00 6.76 2.74
N VAL A 269 14.05 6.33 3.58
CA VAL A 269 13.89 6.92 4.91
C VAL A 269 14.79 6.16 5.87
N LEU A 270 15.51 6.91 6.71
CA LEU A 270 16.35 6.36 7.75
C LEU A 270 15.50 5.57 8.74
N THR A 271 15.49 4.24 8.68
CA THR A 271 14.73 3.35 9.59
C THR A 271 15.62 2.36 10.34
N GLU A 272 16.86 2.21 9.88
CA GLU A 272 17.85 1.28 10.42
C GLU A 272 18.51 1.76 11.72
N ILE A 273 18.44 3.05 12.02
CA ILE A 273 18.96 3.61 13.28
C ILE A 273 17.84 3.62 14.31
N PRO A 274 18.04 2.96 15.47
CA PRO A 274 17.00 2.81 16.47
C PRO A 274 16.73 4.14 17.17
N THR A 275 15.48 4.35 17.54
CA THR A 275 15.06 5.46 18.40
C THR A 275 15.03 5.02 19.84
N LEU A 276 15.19 5.95 20.79
CA LEU A 276 14.97 5.61 22.19
C LEU A 276 13.51 5.15 22.41
N PRO A 277 13.23 4.24 23.36
CA PRO A 277 11.87 3.76 23.62
C PRO A 277 10.88 4.85 24.04
N ASP A 278 11.38 5.97 24.58
CA ASP A 278 10.61 7.13 25.02
C ASP A 278 10.69 8.32 24.05
N ALA A 279 11.05 8.06 22.78
CA ALA A 279 11.13 9.07 21.74
C ALA A 279 9.76 9.74 21.47
N LEU A 280 9.78 11.06 21.36
CA LEU A 280 8.65 11.94 21.10
C LEU A 280 8.92 12.76 19.85
N ASP A 281 7.85 13.19 19.16
CA ASP A 281 7.92 14.10 18.01
C ASP A 281 8.92 13.64 16.93
N ILE A 282 8.90 12.34 16.61
CA ILE A 282 9.81 11.73 15.65
C ILE A 282 9.57 12.32 14.26
N MET A 283 10.58 13.01 13.75
CA MET A 283 10.66 13.46 12.37
C MET A 283 11.69 12.61 11.64
N ARG A 284 11.28 11.99 10.53
CA ARG A 284 12.21 11.31 9.62
C ARG A 284 12.20 11.99 8.26
N PHE A 285 13.39 12.14 7.71
CA PHE A 285 13.66 12.67 6.39
C PHE A 285 14.59 11.69 5.65
N PRO A 286 14.73 11.84 4.32
CA PRO A 286 15.80 11.16 3.59
C PRO A 286 17.15 11.32 4.28
N GLY A 287 17.78 10.19 4.63
CA GLY A 287 19.10 10.15 5.28
C GLY A 287 19.20 10.81 6.66
N SER A 288 18.09 11.22 7.31
CA SER A 288 18.17 11.80 8.66
C SER A 288 16.91 11.57 9.49
N MET A 289 17.05 11.58 10.80
CA MET A 289 15.94 11.58 11.73
C MET A 289 16.23 12.48 12.92
N SER A 290 15.19 12.98 13.55
CA SER A 290 15.32 13.73 14.80
C SER A 290 14.11 13.55 15.69
N PHE A 291 14.31 13.58 16.99
CA PHE A 291 13.24 13.42 17.97
C PHE A 291 13.65 14.00 19.32
N ALA A 292 12.67 14.24 20.18
CA ALA A 292 12.89 14.59 21.59
C ALA A 292 12.79 13.34 22.47
N THR A 293 13.51 13.30 23.59
CA THR A 293 13.37 12.25 24.61
C THR A 293 13.53 12.86 26.00
N PRO A 294 12.73 12.44 27.00
CA PRO A 294 12.93 12.84 28.39
C PRO A 294 14.14 12.16 29.04
N SER A 295 14.77 11.18 28.38
CA SER A 295 16.00 10.54 28.85
C SER A 295 17.16 11.52 29.04
N SER A 296 18.06 11.18 29.97
CA SER A 296 19.27 11.98 30.21
C SER A 296 20.27 11.87 29.05
N LEU A 297 21.20 12.83 28.95
CA LEU A 297 22.28 12.79 27.96
C LEU A 297 23.13 11.52 28.07
N GLU A 298 23.46 11.11 29.30
CA GLU A 298 24.24 9.90 29.56
C GLU A 298 23.48 8.63 29.15
N SER A 299 22.17 8.58 29.42
CA SER A 299 21.32 7.45 29.02
C SER A 299 21.18 7.35 27.50
N ALA A 300 20.95 8.48 26.81
CA ALA A 300 20.84 8.52 25.35
C ALA A 300 22.17 8.16 24.67
N GLU A 301 23.29 8.64 25.19
CA GLU A 301 24.62 8.23 24.73
C GLU A 301 24.81 6.71 24.88
N ALA A 302 24.63 6.16 26.08
CA ALA A 302 24.83 4.75 26.36
C ALA A 302 23.92 3.85 25.50
N PHE A 303 22.69 4.27 25.27
CA PHE A 303 21.76 3.63 24.35
C PHE A 303 22.37 3.50 22.96
N TYR A 304 22.78 4.62 22.34
CA TYR A 304 23.33 4.59 20.99
C TYR A 304 24.64 3.81 20.90
N GLN A 305 25.52 3.90 21.88
CA GLN A 305 26.76 3.10 21.88
C GLN A 305 26.48 1.59 21.88
N THR A 306 25.44 1.17 22.60
CA THR A 306 25.06 -0.23 22.73
C THR A 306 24.34 -0.73 21.48
N GLU A 307 23.28 -0.03 21.07
CA GLU A 307 22.43 -0.43 19.95
C GLU A 307 23.17 -0.36 18.61
N MET A 308 23.92 0.72 18.36
CA MET A 308 24.69 0.84 17.12
C MET A 308 25.73 -0.29 17.00
N LYS A 309 26.40 -0.63 18.10
CA LYS A 309 27.34 -1.75 18.13
C LYS A 309 26.66 -3.10 17.86
N ALA A 310 25.46 -3.32 18.42
CA ALA A 310 24.68 -4.52 18.16
C ALA A 310 24.28 -4.64 16.67
N LEU A 311 24.08 -3.51 16.00
CA LEU A 311 23.82 -3.39 14.56
C LEU A 311 25.10 -3.44 13.68
N GLY A 312 26.25 -3.73 14.28
CA GLY A 312 27.53 -3.87 13.58
C GLY A 312 28.23 -2.54 13.24
N TRP A 313 27.80 -1.43 13.83
CA TRP A 313 28.50 -0.15 13.69
C TRP A 313 29.66 -0.05 14.68
N GLU A 314 30.74 0.60 14.24
CA GLU A 314 31.91 0.90 15.06
C GLU A 314 31.95 2.40 15.35
N MET A 315 32.19 2.79 16.61
CA MET A 315 32.36 4.18 16.96
C MET A 315 33.74 4.66 16.52
N LEU A 316 33.76 5.67 15.64
CA LEU A 316 34.97 6.30 15.14
C LEU A 316 35.42 7.44 16.06
N ALA A 317 34.47 8.26 16.51
CA ALA A 317 34.78 9.43 17.33
C ALA A 317 33.65 9.81 18.27
N ARG A 318 34.04 10.48 19.36
CA ARG A 318 33.15 11.08 20.35
C ARG A 318 33.63 12.49 20.63
N HIS A 319 32.81 13.48 20.33
CA HIS A 319 33.12 14.89 20.56
C HIS A 319 32.19 15.45 21.63
N ALA A 320 32.77 15.82 22.77
CA ALA A 320 32.07 16.44 23.88
C ALA A 320 32.76 17.76 24.23
N GLU A 321 32.20 18.87 23.76
CA GLU A 321 32.67 20.21 24.12
C GLU A 321 31.67 20.92 25.03
N LYS A 322 32.19 21.77 25.92
CA LYS A 322 31.35 22.55 26.82
C LYS A 322 30.52 23.53 25.99
N ALA A 323 29.19 23.47 26.11
CA ALA A 323 28.20 24.26 25.37
C ALA A 323 27.94 23.85 23.89
N GLN A 324 28.46 22.71 23.43
CA GLN A 324 28.08 22.11 22.15
C GLN A 324 27.27 20.81 22.37
N PRO A 325 26.46 20.37 21.38
CA PRO A 325 25.90 19.03 21.42
C PRO A 325 27.02 17.99 21.51
N LEU A 326 26.74 16.89 22.23
CA LEU A 326 27.58 15.70 22.19
C LEU A 326 27.37 15.05 20.81
N VAL A 327 28.46 14.85 20.07
CA VAL A 327 28.41 14.21 18.75
C VAL A 327 29.12 12.86 18.81
N LEU A 328 28.39 11.81 18.40
CA LEU A 328 28.90 10.46 18.21
C LEU A 328 29.01 10.20 16.71
N ILE A 329 30.17 9.71 16.26
CA ILE A 329 30.40 9.35 14.86
C ILE A 329 30.61 7.85 14.81
N PHE A 330 29.76 7.17 14.05
CA PHE A 330 29.84 5.74 13.79
C PHE A 330 30.15 5.47 12.33
N THR A 331 30.76 4.33 12.07
CA THR A 331 31.00 3.83 10.72
C THR A 331 30.73 2.33 10.63
N ARG A 332 30.40 1.86 9.42
CA ARG A 332 30.19 0.45 9.09
C ARG A 332 30.74 0.18 7.70
N ASN A 333 30.82 -1.09 7.31
CA ASN A 333 31.25 -1.49 5.97
C ASN A 333 32.63 -0.91 5.60
N LYS A 334 33.59 -1.02 6.54
CA LYS A 334 34.97 -0.54 6.38
C LYS A 334 35.10 0.96 6.07
N GLY A 335 34.17 1.80 6.52
CA GLY A 335 34.23 3.24 6.27
C GLY A 335 33.29 3.74 5.21
N GLU A 336 32.63 2.85 4.45
CA GLU A 336 31.75 3.23 3.34
C GLU A 336 30.46 3.89 3.82
N GLU A 337 30.02 3.56 5.04
CA GLU A 337 28.86 4.18 5.68
C GLU A 337 29.29 4.96 6.93
N SER A 338 28.66 6.11 7.15
CA SER A 338 28.83 6.86 8.39
C SER A 338 27.50 7.38 8.91
N ALA A 339 27.34 7.32 10.24
CA ALA A 339 26.23 7.89 10.97
C ALA A 339 26.76 8.92 11.97
N LEU A 340 26.17 10.12 11.94
CA LEU A 340 26.42 11.17 12.90
C LEU A 340 25.21 11.28 13.81
N ILE A 341 25.41 11.11 15.11
CA ILE A 341 24.37 11.25 16.13
C ILE A 341 24.72 12.44 17.01
N SER A 342 23.92 13.50 16.93
CA SER A 342 24.02 14.71 17.73
C SER A 342 23.00 14.67 18.87
N LEU A 343 23.49 14.75 20.11
CA LEU A 343 22.72 14.77 21.33
C LEU A 343 22.85 16.14 21.99
N LYS A 344 21.75 16.89 22.04
CA LYS A 344 21.71 18.25 22.60
C LYS A 344 20.81 18.28 23.83
N THR A 345 21.34 18.66 24.98
CA THR A 345 20.53 18.85 26.19
C THR A 345 19.57 20.02 26.03
N GLU A 346 18.31 19.80 26.40
CA GLU A 346 17.25 20.81 26.48
C GLU A 346 16.58 20.78 27.85
N ALA A 347 15.71 21.75 28.13
CA ALA A 347 15.08 21.86 29.46
C ALA A 347 14.26 20.62 29.87
N ALA A 348 13.68 19.92 28.89
CA ALA A 348 12.82 18.76 29.09
C ALA A 348 13.51 17.41 28.83
N GLY A 349 14.81 17.40 28.53
CA GLY A 349 15.54 16.17 28.21
C GLY A 349 16.62 16.36 27.15
N VAL A 350 16.63 15.52 26.12
CA VAL A 350 17.61 15.55 25.03
C VAL A 350 16.90 15.64 23.69
N TRP A 351 17.36 16.57 22.85
CA TRP A 351 17.09 16.57 21.43
C TRP A 351 18.11 15.69 20.72
N VAL A 352 17.63 14.71 19.97
CA VAL A 352 18.45 13.78 19.20
C VAL A 352 18.30 14.13 17.72
N ALA A 353 19.42 14.26 17.01
CA ALA A 353 19.45 14.32 15.56
C ALA A 353 20.43 13.28 15.03
N VAL A 354 19.99 12.46 14.08
CA VAL A 354 20.79 11.46 13.40
C VAL A 354 20.85 11.82 11.92
N GLN A 355 22.05 11.76 11.35
CA GLN A 355 22.28 11.94 9.94
C GLN A 355 23.14 10.80 9.43
N MET A 356 22.69 10.16 8.36
CA MET A 356 23.48 9.22 7.57
C MET A 356 24.14 9.99 6.45
N ASN A 357 25.44 9.78 6.26
CA ASN A 357 26.06 10.14 5.00
C ASN A 357 26.10 8.87 4.16
N GLU A 358 25.29 8.82 3.11
CA GLU A 358 25.48 7.83 2.07
C GLU A 358 26.82 8.12 1.37
N PRO A 359 27.57 7.08 0.98
CA PRO A 359 28.73 7.28 0.13
C PRO A 359 28.26 8.05 -1.10
N THR A 360 28.96 9.14 -1.43
CA THR A 360 28.73 9.82 -2.70
C THR A 360 28.95 8.78 -3.80
N ALA A 361 27.89 8.48 -4.57
CA ALA A 361 28.02 7.58 -5.71
C ALA A 361 29.17 8.10 -6.60
N PRO A 362 30.15 7.24 -6.97
CA PRO A 362 31.37 7.66 -7.65
C PRO A 362 31.13 8.25 -9.04
#